data_AF-A0A653FM54-F1
#
_entry.id   AF-A0A653FM54-F1
#
_cell.length_a   1.000
_cell.length_b   1.000
_cell.length_c   1.000
_cell.angle_alpha   90.00
_cell.angle_beta   90.00
_cell.angle_gamma   90.00
#
_symmetry.space_group_name_H-M   'P 1'
#
loop_
_entity.id
_entity.type
_entity.pdbx_description
1 polymer ?
#
loop_
_entity_poly.entity_id
_entity_poly.type
_entity_poly.pdbx_seq_one_letter_code
_entity_poly.pdbx_strand_id
1 'polypeptide(L)'
;MSHELHLLAALSALSPPKLADVNADIREVCAAVTGLSPLPAESRGGAVDPMVSEFAEQFSVDVTGINPAQRLAFSDLLGVETFRVATLIFIADFVPRVLAGLSSLGVGVGVAVDGDIWDHDTDPGDFVLDVFGPAVGRMRALDPVTTEIVRLRGARVHNCRLCKSLREATALEAGACETLYDQIDRYETSEMSDRHKAALRYVDAMIWTPSQAPGDELLRHFSHEEAVELTLDVMRNASNKVAVALGVDAPRVSEGTEQYRLGADGQPIYT
;
A
#
# COMPACT_ATOMS: atom_id res chain seq x y z
N MET A 1 1.13 9.20 -15.92
CA MET A 1 -0.16 8.81 -15.32
C MET A 1 -0.78 7.58 -15.99
N SER A 2 -1.00 7.54 -17.32
CA SER A 2 -1.59 6.32 -17.94
C SER A 2 -0.74 5.07 -17.71
N HIS A 3 0.59 5.19 -17.73
CA HIS A 3 1.52 4.10 -17.48
C HIS A 3 1.35 3.50 -16.08
N GLU A 4 1.30 4.31 -15.02
CA GLU A 4 1.18 3.84 -13.64
C GLU A 4 -0.17 3.17 -13.38
N LEU A 5 -1.24 3.66 -14.02
CA LEU A 5 -2.56 3.04 -13.95
C LEU A 5 -2.59 1.65 -14.62
N HIS A 6 -1.81 1.42 -15.68
CA HIS A 6 -1.67 0.08 -16.27
C HIS A 6 -0.96 -0.90 -15.33
N LEU A 7 -0.11 -0.44 -14.41
CA LEU A 7 0.54 -1.32 -13.44
C LEU A 7 -0.47 -1.93 -12.46
N LEU A 8 -1.57 -1.23 -12.15
CA LEU A 8 -2.66 -1.78 -11.32
C LEU A 8 -3.39 -2.92 -12.04
N ALA A 9 -3.59 -2.79 -13.36
CA ALA A 9 -4.14 -3.88 -14.17
C ALA A 9 -3.19 -5.08 -14.23
N ALA A 10 -1.88 -4.84 -14.40
CA ALA A 10 -0.87 -5.90 -14.38
C ALA A 10 -0.83 -6.64 -13.03
N LEU A 11 -0.86 -5.92 -11.90
CA LEU A 11 -0.94 -6.52 -10.56
C LEU A 11 -2.19 -7.40 -10.39
N SER A 12 -3.31 -6.98 -10.98
CA SER A 12 -4.58 -7.73 -10.94
C SER A 12 -4.54 -9.02 -11.78
N ALA A 13 -3.70 -9.05 -12.82
CA ALA A 13 -3.51 -10.19 -13.71
C ALA A 13 -2.47 -11.22 -13.18
N LEU A 14 -1.76 -10.94 -12.09
CA LEU A 14 -0.82 -11.90 -11.50
C LEU A 14 -1.57 -13.13 -10.97
N SER A 15 -1.16 -14.32 -11.43
CA SER A 15 -1.72 -15.61 -11.01
C SER A 15 -0.65 -16.70 -11.03
N PRO A 16 0.24 -16.77 -10.02
CA PRO A 16 1.25 -17.83 -9.97
C PRO A 16 0.58 -19.21 -9.98
N PRO A 17 0.91 -20.12 -10.93
CA PRO A 17 0.10 -21.32 -11.18
C PRO A 17 -0.12 -22.24 -9.98
N LYS A 18 0.87 -22.34 -9.07
CA LYS A 18 0.79 -23.17 -7.85
C LYS A 18 -0.04 -22.53 -6.73
N LEU A 19 -0.35 -21.24 -6.85
CA LEU A 19 -1.04 -20.45 -5.85
C LEU A 19 -2.39 -19.93 -6.37
N ALA A 20 -2.89 -20.41 -7.51
CA ALA A 20 -4.11 -19.88 -8.11
C ALA A 20 -5.34 -19.96 -7.17
N ASP A 21 -5.50 -21.08 -6.44
CA ASP A 21 -6.57 -21.26 -5.46
C ASP A 21 -6.38 -20.35 -4.23
N VAL A 22 -5.14 -20.25 -3.73
CA VAL A 22 -4.79 -19.33 -2.63
C VAL A 22 -5.05 -17.88 -3.03
N ASN A 23 -4.68 -17.50 -4.25
CA ASN A 23 -4.86 -16.15 -4.79
C ASN A 23 -6.35 -15.81 -4.96
N ALA A 24 -7.18 -16.78 -5.39
CA ALA A 24 -8.63 -16.60 -5.43
C ALA A 24 -9.22 -16.39 -4.03
N ASP A 25 -8.83 -17.23 -3.05
CA ASP A 25 -9.32 -17.14 -1.67
C ASP A 25 -8.98 -15.80 -1.01
N ILE A 26 -7.71 -15.38 -1.04
CA ILE A 26 -7.30 -14.12 -0.43
C ILE A 26 -7.93 -12.90 -1.10
N ARG A 27 -8.20 -12.94 -2.42
CA ARG A 27 -8.91 -11.87 -3.14
C ARG A 27 -10.33 -11.68 -2.61
N GLU A 28 -11.04 -12.77 -2.36
CA GLU A 28 -12.37 -12.76 -1.75
C GLU A 28 -12.32 -12.30 -0.29
N VAL A 29 -11.41 -12.85 0.52
CA VAL A 29 -11.27 -12.52 1.95
C VAL A 29 -10.94 -11.04 2.15
N CYS A 30 -9.93 -10.52 1.46
CA CYS A 30 -9.52 -9.12 1.56
C CYS A 30 -10.64 -8.16 1.13
N ALA A 31 -11.36 -8.50 0.06
CA ALA A 31 -12.49 -7.70 -0.42
C ALA A 31 -13.66 -7.69 0.55
N ALA A 32 -13.97 -8.84 1.14
CA ALA A 32 -15.02 -8.96 2.16
C ALA A 32 -14.73 -8.09 3.39
N VAL A 33 -13.48 -8.10 3.88
CA VAL A 33 -13.05 -7.27 5.02
C VAL A 33 -13.20 -5.77 4.72
N THR A 34 -12.80 -5.36 3.51
CA THR A 34 -12.78 -3.95 3.11
C THR A 34 -14.14 -3.43 2.63
N GLY A 35 -15.11 -4.33 2.42
CA GLY A 35 -16.40 -4.00 1.82
C GLY A 35 -16.27 -3.53 0.36
N LEU A 36 -15.23 -3.99 -0.34
CA LEU A 36 -14.95 -3.67 -1.74
C LEU A 36 -15.23 -4.88 -2.64
N SER A 37 -15.18 -4.68 -3.96
CA SER A 37 -15.22 -5.81 -4.89
C SER A 37 -13.87 -6.53 -4.95
N PRO A 38 -13.84 -7.87 -5.00
CA PRO A 38 -12.60 -8.62 -5.17
C PRO A 38 -11.97 -8.33 -6.53
N LEU A 39 -10.64 -8.44 -6.57
CA LEU A 39 -9.94 -8.51 -7.86
C LEU A 39 -10.38 -9.78 -8.60
N PRO A 40 -10.38 -9.79 -9.95
CA PRO A 40 -10.64 -11.00 -10.74
C PRO A 40 -9.74 -12.14 -10.28
N ALA A 41 -10.15 -13.41 -10.39
CA ALA A 41 -9.30 -14.56 -10.09
C ALA A 41 -9.37 -15.60 -11.22
N GLU A 42 -8.23 -16.23 -11.54
CA GLU A 42 -8.15 -17.27 -12.58
C GLU A 42 -8.82 -18.57 -12.13
N SER A 43 -8.55 -18.98 -10.90
CA SER A 43 -9.20 -20.13 -10.30
C SER A 43 -10.61 -19.79 -9.84
N ARG A 44 -11.52 -20.77 -9.93
CA ARG A 44 -12.87 -20.71 -9.34
C ARG A 44 -12.89 -21.08 -7.86
N GLY A 45 -11.73 -21.26 -7.25
CA GLY A 45 -11.54 -21.65 -5.85
C GLY A 45 -11.19 -23.13 -5.68
N GLY A 46 -10.60 -23.42 -4.53
CA GLY A 46 -10.13 -24.75 -4.14
C GLY A 46 -9.96 -24.84 -2.62
N ALA A 47 -9.40 -25.96 -2.14
CA ALA A 47 -9.13 -26.12 -0.71
C ALA A 47 -7.92 -25.27 -0.31
N VAL A 48 -8.15 -24.21 0.45
CA VAL A 48 -7.12 -23.36 1.05
C VAL A 48 -7.10 -23.61 2.55
N ASP A 49 -5.90 -23.69 3.12
CA ASP A 49 -5.75 -23.85 4.57
C ASP A 49 -6.28 -22.60 5.30
N PRO A 50 -7.15 -22.74 6.31
CA PRO A 50 -7.73 -21.60 7.02
C PRO A 50 -6.70 -20.61 7.58
N MET A 51 -5.48 -21.06 7.90
CA MET A 51 -4.41 -20.17 8.35
C MET A 51 -4.09 -19.07 7.31
N VAL A 52 -4.20 -19.36 6.01
CA VAL A 52 -3.97 -18.35 4.96
C VAL A 52 -5.08 -17.31 4.95
N SER A 53 -6.33 -17.75 5.00
CA SER A 53 -7.51 -16.88 5.01
C SER A 53 -7.55 -16.02 6.28
N GLU A 54 -7.29 -16.60 7.45
CA GLU A 54 -7.22 -15.86 8.73
C GLU A 54 -6.08 -14.84 8.76
N PHE A 55 -4.92 -15.19 8.17
CA PHE A 55 -3.80 -14.24 8.04
C PHE A 55 -4.15 -13.08 7.09
N ALA A 56 -4.80 -13.37 5.96
CA ALA A 56 -5.26 -12.35 5.01
C ALA A 56 -6.33 -11.44 5.60
N GLU A 57 -7.27 -12.00 6.37
CA GLU A 57 -8.29 -11.24 7.11
C GLU A 57 -7.62 -10.28 8.10
N GLN A 58 -6.76 -10.79 8.98
CA GLN A 58 -6.05 -9.97 9.96
C GLN A 58 -5.17 -8.90 9.29
N PHE A 59 -4.48 -9.24 8.19
CA PHE A 59 -3.68 -8.30 7.41
C PHE A 59 -4.51 -7.12 6.89
N SER A 60 -5.74 -7.40 6.43
CA SER A 60 -6.65 -6.43 5.84
C SER A 60 -7.34 -5.57 6.90
N VAL A 61 -7.69 -6.16 8.06
CA VAL A 61 -8.28 -5.45 9.20
C VAL A 61 -7.24 -4.54 9.86
N ASP A 62 -6.14 -5.13 10.35
CA ASP A 62 -5.07 -4.43 11.05
C ASP A 62 -3.84 -5.33 11.13
N VAL A 63 -2.85 -5.06 10.26
CA VAL A 63 -1.61 -5.83 10.19
C VAL A 63 -0.82 -5.81 11.51
N THR A 64 -1.05 -4.83 12.38
CA THR A 64 -0.36 -4.75 13.69
C THR A 64 -0.82 -5.83 14.66
N GLY A 65 -2.01 -6.40 14.44
CA GLY A 65 -2.56 -7.51 15.22
C GLY A 65 -1.95 -8.87 14.92
N ILE A 66 -1.15 -9.01 13.84
CA ILE A 66 -0.48 -10.27 13.50
C ILE A 66 0.59 -10.59 14.55
N ASN A 67 0.34 -11.64 15.34
CA ASN A 67 1.20 -12.02 16.45
C ASN A 67 2.30 -13.04 16.05
N PRO A 68 3.32 -13.27 16.91
CA PRO A 68 4.41 -14.20 16.58
C PRO A 68 3.98 -15.65 16.28
N ALA A 69 2.90 -16.14 16.91
CA ALA A 69 2.41 -17.50 16.67
C ALA A 69 1.75 -17.61 15.30
N GLN A 70 0.95 -16.62 14.89
CA GLN A 70 0.39 -16.54 13.54
C GLN A 70 1.48 -16.46 12.48
N ARG A 71 2.54 -15.67 12.71
CA ARG A 71 3.70 -15.59 11.79
C ARG A 71 4.36 -16.94 11.61
N LEU A 72 4.64 -17.63 12.72
CA LEU A 72 5.29 -18.94 12.69
C LEU A 72 4.42 -19.97 11.95
N ALA A 73 3.14 -20.06 12.29
CA ALA A 73 2.20 -20.99 11.63
C ALA A 73 2.08 -20.71 10.12
N PHE A 74 1.97 -19.43 9.74
CA PHE A 74 1.92 -19.00 8.34
C PHE A 74 3.21 -19.37 7.60
N SER A 75 4.38 -19.12 8.19
CA SER A 75 5.66 -19.45 7.56
C SER A 75 5.94 -20.96 7.49
N ASP A 76 5.55 -21.71 8.53
CA ASP A 76 5.72 -23.17 8.58
C ASP A 76 4.85 -23.86 7.52
N LEU A 77 3.64 -23.35 7.30
CA LEU A 77 2.72 -23.82 6.28
C LEU A 77 3.24 -23.56 4.85
N LEU A 78 3.70 -22.34 4.57
CA LEU A 78 4.00 -21.90 3.21
C LEU A 78 5.47 -22.11 2.81
N GLY A 79 6.38 -22.26 3.77
CA GLY A 79 7.81 -22.42 3.54
C GLY A 79 8.35 -21.30 2.65
N VAL A 80 8.92 -21.67 1.51
CA VAL A 80 9.53 -20.73 0.55
C VAL A 80 8.52 -19.76 -0.09
N GLU A 81 7.23 -20.07 -0.08
CA GLU A 81 6.19 -19.22 -0.67
C GLU A 81 5.69 -18.13 0.29
N THR A 82 6.17 -18.10 1.54
CA THR A 82 5.71 -17.17 2.60
C THR A 82 5.69 -15.71 2.13
N PHE A 83 6.80 -15.24 1.55
CA PHE A 83 6.90 -13.85 1.08
C PHE A 83 6.00 -13.58 -0.12
N ARG A 84 5.90 -14.54 -1.04
CA ARG A 84 5.06 -14.44 -2.23
C ARG A 84 3.58 -14.34 -1.86
N VAL A 85 3.09 -15.22 -0.99
CA VAL A 85 1.69 -15.19 -0.53
C VAL A 85 1.39 -13.93 0.28
N ALA A 86 2.29 -13.50 1.17
CA ALA A 86 2.11 -12.22 1.88
C ALA A 86 2.02 -11.01 0.91
N THR A 87 2.77 -11.05 -0.19
CA THR A 87 2.67 -10.02 -1.24
C THR A 87 1.38 -10.12 -2.04
N LEU A 88 0.92 -11.33 -2.37
CA LEU A 88 -0.39 -11.52 -3.01
C LEU A 88 -1.54 -11.03 -2.10
N ILE A 89 -1.45 -11.23 -0.78
CA ILE A 89 -2.39 -10.66 0.20
C ILE A 89 -2.35 -9.14 0.15
N PHE A 90 -1.17 -8.53 0.12
CA PHE A 90 -1.04 -7.08 -0.04
C PHE A 90 -1.71 -6.58 -1.34
N ILE A 91 -1.51 -7.27 -2.46
CA ILE A 91 -2.14 -6.93 -3.74
C ILE A 91 -3.67 -7.03 -3.63
N ALA A 92 -4.17 -8.15 -3.08
CA ALA A 92 -5.60 -8.40 -2.86
C ALA A 92 -6.26 -7.38 -1.92
N ASP A 93 -5.55 -6.90 -0.90
CA ASP A 93 -6.02 -5.89 0.04
C ASP A 93 -5.96 -4.47 -0.55
N PHE A 94 -4.83 -4.10 -1.16
CA PHE A 94 -4.52 -2.70 -1.41
C PHE A 94 -4.84 -2.21 -2.82
N VAL A 95 -4.83 -3.09 -3.84
CA VAL A 95 -5.28 -2.68 -5.18
C VAL A 95 -6.75 -2.26 -5.18
N PRO A 96 -7.71 -3.02 -4.58
CA PRO A 96 -9.10 -2.56 -4.47
C PRO A 96 -9.25 -1.20 -3.77
N ARG A 97 -8.48 -0.94 -2.72
CA ARG A 97 -8.49 0.35 -2.00
C ARG A 97 -8.05 1.50 -2.89
N VAL A 98 -6.99 1.30 -3.67
CA VAL A 98 -6.52 2.28 -4.65
C VAL A 98 -7.57 2.52 -5.73
N LEU A 99 -8.19 1.47 -6.25
CA LEU A 99 -9.23 1.59 -7.26
C LEU A 99 -10.44 2.37 -6.75
N ALA A 100 -10.86 2.13 -5.51
CA ALA A 100 -11.92 2.91 -4.85
C ALA A 100 -11.52 4.39 -4.68
N GLY A 101 -10.28 4.65 -4.23
CA GLY A 101 -9.72 6.00 -4.14
C GLY A 101 -9.73 6.71 -5.50
N LEU A 102 -9.14 6.10 -6.54
CA LEU A 102 -9.12 6.64 -7.90
C LEU A 102 -10.53 6.88 -8.44
N SER A 103 -11.47 5.97 -8.20
CA SER A 103 -12.87 6.15 -8.60
C SER A 103 -13.49 7.36 -7.91
N SER A 104 -13.17 7.63 -6.64
CA SER A 104 -13.64 8.83 -5.93
C SER A 104 -13.09 10.14 -6.52
N LEU A 105 -11.96 10.07 -7.24
CA LEU A 105 -11.37 11.19 -7.98
C LEU A 105 -11.94 11.34 -9.40
N GLY A 106 -12.86 10.46 -9.81
CA GLY A 106 -13.38 10.39 -11.18
C GLY A 106 -12.44 9.68 -12.16
N VAL A 107 -11.44 8.94 -11.68
CA VAL A 107 -10.53 8.13 -12.49
C VAL A 107 -11.07 6.70 -12.58
N GLY A 108 -11.65 6.36 -13.72
CA GLY A 108 -12.01 4.97 -14.02
C GLY A 108 -10.78 4.19 -14.45
N VAL A 109 -10.28 3.30 -13.60
CA VAL A 109 -9.28 2.30 -14.00
C VAL A 109 -10.04 1.05 -14.42
N GLY A 110 -9.94 0.70 -15.71
CA GLY A 110 -10.42 -0.58 -16.17
C GLY A 110 -9.55 -1.69 -15.60
N VAL A 111 -10.04 -2.36 -14.56
CA VAL A 111 -9.46 -3.64 -14.07
C VAL A 111 -10.08 -4.82 -14.81
N ALA A 112 -10.71 -4.56 -15.95
CA ALA A 112 -11.07 -5.58 -16.90
C ALA A 112 -9.76 -6.16 -17.43
N VAL A 113 -9.25 -7.18 -16.74
CA VAL A 113 -8.55 -8.26 -17.40
C VAL A 113 -9.54 -8.72 -18.46
N ASP A 114 -9.27 -8.48 -19.75
CA ASP A 114 -9.83 -9.36 -20.77
C ASP A 114 -9.48 -10.76 -20.27
N GLY A 115 -10.48 -11.47 -19.71
CA GLY A 115 -10.34 -12.52 -18.68
C GLY A 115 -9.52 -13.77 -19.04
N ASP A 116 -8.75 -13.68 -20.12
CA ASP A 116 -7.97 -14.74 -20.74
C ASP A 116 -6.44 -14.48 -20.71
N ILE A 117 -5.96 -13.31 -20.26
CA ILE A 117 -4.51 -13.02 -20.17
C ILE A 117 -4.08 -12.91 -18.71
N TRP A 118 -3.70 -14.06 -18.13
CA TRP A 118 -3.09 -14.16 -16.80
C TRP A 118 -1.56 -14.15 -16.90
N ASP A 119 -0.91 -13.45 -15.98
CA ASP A 119 0.55 -13.46 -15.84
C ASP A 119 0.95 -14.55 -14.84
N HIS A 120 1.59 -15.59 -15.36
CA HIS A 120 2.03 -16.76 -14.62
C HIS A 120 3.52 -16.73 -14.27
N ASP A 121 4.27 -15.81 -14.87
CA ASP A 121 5.74 -15.82 -14.90
C ASP A 121 6.34 -14.76 -13.97
N THR A 122 5.65 -13.64 -13.77
CA THR A 122 6.15 -12.54 -12.94
C THR A 122 6.01 -12.85 -11.45
N ASP A 123 7.10 -12.70 -10.70
CA ASP A 123 7.05 -12.76 -9.24
C ASP A 123 6.30 -11.54 -8.67
N PRO A 124 5.27 -11.74 -7.81
CA PRO A 124 4.52 -10.64 -7.20
C PRO A 124 5.38 -9.69 -6.36
N GLY A 125 6.39 -10.22 -5.66
CA GLY A 125 7.33 -9.46 -4.84
C GLY A 125 8.15 -8.51 -5.70
N ASP A 126 8.80 -9.06 -6.73
CA ASP A 126 9.62 -8.30 -7.67
C ASP A 126 8.77 -7.23 -8.38
N PHE A 127 7.53 -7.54 -8.79
CA PHE A 127 6.67 -6.54 -9.42
C PHE A 127 6.33 -5.38 -8.47
N VAL A 128 5.95 -5.68 -7.22
CA VAL A 128 5.60 -4.64 -6.26
C VAL A 128 6.82 -3.78 -5.91
N LEU A 129 7.97 -4.40 -5.64
CA LEU A 129 9.15 -3.73 -5.10
C LEU A 129 10.05 -3.11 -6.17
N ASP A 130 10.15 -3.72 -7.35
CA ASP A 130 11.10 -3.31 -8.39
C ASP A 130 10.42 -2.66 -9.61
N VAL A 131 9.10 -2.82 -9.77
CA VAL A 131 8.34 -2.22 -10.88
C VAL A 131 7.39 -1.13 -10.38
N PHE A 132 6.39 -1.48 -9.58
CA PHE A 132 5.36 -0.55 -9.11
C PHE A 132 5.94 0.51 -8.17
N GLY A 133 6.65 0.10 -7.12
CA GLY A 133 7.22 1.01 -6.13
C GLY A 133 8.14 2.09 -6.73
N PRO A 134 9.09 1.73 -7.61
CA PRO A 134 9.96 2.70 -8.27
C PRO A 134 9.22 3.55 -9.32
N ALA A 135 8.23 2.99 -10.03
CA ALA A 135 7.42 3.77 -10.96
C ALA A 135 6.69 4.92 -10.27
N VAL A 136 6.01 4.63 -9.15
CA VAL A 136 5.36 5.65 -8.32
C VAL A 136 6.41 6.58 -7.69
N GLY A 137 7.53 6.03 -7.21
CA GLY A 137 8.64 6.79 -6.62
C GLY A 137 9.36 7.76 -7.57
N ARG A 138 9.11 7.70 -8.88
CA ARG A 138 9.59 8.67 -9.88
C ARG A 138 8.60 9.79 -10.20
N MET A 139 7.36 9.69 -9.74
CA MET A 139 6.35 10.74 -9.94
C MET A 139 6.71 12.00 -9.13
N ARG A 140 6.36 13.19 -9.62
CA ARG A 140 6.82 14.49 -9.06
C ARG A 140 5.74 15.57 -9.11
N ALA A 141 4.48 15.19 -9.31
CA ALA A 141 3.37 16.14 -9.26
C ALA A 141 3.07 16.54 -7.81
N LEU A 142 3.16 15.61 -6.85
CA LEU A 142 2.92 15.88 -5.44
C LEU A 142 4.17 16.50 -4.80
N ASP A 143 3.97 17.51 -3.95
CA ASP A 143 5.06 18.13 -3.23
C ASP A 143 5.67 17.18 -2.17
N PRO A 144 7.00 17.22 -1.95
CA PRO A 144 7.68 16.25 -1.11
C PRO A 144 7.24 16.31 0.37
N VAL A 145 6.77 17.47 0.84
CA VAL A 145 6.26 17.62 2.21
C VAL A 145 4.97 16.82 2.38
N THR A 146 4.02 16.95 1.45
CA THR A 146 2.78 16.17 1.47
C THR A 146 3.05 14.67 1.27
N THR A 147 3.93 14.29 0.34
CA THR A 147 4.34 12.89 0.14
C THR A 147 4.85 12.26 1.45
N GLU A 148 5.71 12.97 2.18
CA GLU A 148 6.28 12.47 3.44
C GLU A 148 5.24 12.43 4.57
N ILE A 149 4.33 13.41 4.66
CA ILE A 149 3.20 13.40 5.62
C ILE A 149 2.32 12.16 5.41
N VAL A 150 1.94 11.88 4.17
CA VAL A 150 1.11 10.73 3.79
C VAL A 150 1.83 9.43 4.10
N ARG A 151 3.11 9.32 3.75
CA ARG A 151 3.95 8.16 4.07
C ARG A 151 4.01 7.91 5.58
N LEU A 152 4.29 8.94 6.37
CA LEU A 152 4.41 8.83 7.82
C LEU A 152 3.07 8.48 8.48
N ARG A 153 1.94 8.99 7.96
CA ARG A 153 0.63 8.58 8.46
C ARG A 153 0.40 7.09 8.29
N GLY A 154 0.64 6.56 7.08
CA GLY A 154 0.59 5.12 6.83
C GLY A 154 1.52 4.36 7.79
N ALA A 155 2.80 4.72 7.81
CA ALA A 155 3.82 4.08 8.65
C ALA A 155 3.42 3.97 10.13
N ARG A 156 2.74 4.98 10.67
CA ARG A 156 2.24 4.99 12.05
C ARG A 156 1.04 4.09 12.22
N VAL A 157 0.07 4.15 11.31
CA VAL A 157 -1.13 3.31 11.32
C VAL A 157 -0.79 1.82 11.28
N HIS A 158 0.06 1.37 10.36
CA HIS A 158 0.48 -0.02 10.30
C HIS A 158 1.74 -0.33 11.14
N ASN A 159 2.12 0.57 12.06
CA ASN A 159 3.22 0.43 13.03
C ASN A 159 4.57 -0.05 12.44
N CYS A 160 4.90 0.33 11.20
CA CYS A 160 6.13 -0.09 10.53
C CYS A 160 7.38 0.54 11.18
N ARG A 161 8.21 -0.26 11.86
CA ARG A 161 9.40 0.24 12.58
C ARG A 161 10.47 0.76 11.63
N LEU A 162 10.71 0.05 10.51
CA LEU A 162 11.55 0.49 9.40
C LEU A 162 11.15 1.88 8.90
N CYS A 163 9.89 2.04 8.52
CA CYS A 163 9.36 3.27 7.93
C CYS A 163 9.45 4.46 8.89
N LYS A 164 9.15 4.23 10.19
CA LYS A 164 9.22 5.28 11.22
C LYS A 164 10.66 5.72 11.52
N SER A 165 11.64 4.86 11.32
CA SER A 165 13.07 5.16 11.51
C SER A 165 13.70 5.99 10.38
N LEU A 166 12.91 6.35 9.35
CA LEU A 166 13.37 7.04 8.16
C LEU A 166 12.72 8.42 7.99
N ARG A 167 13.45 9.37 7.41
CA ARG A 167 12.92 10.66 6.90
C ARG A 167 13.38 10.91 5.47
N GLU A 168 12.46 11.38 4.64
CA GLU A 168 12.79 11.72 3.25
C GLU A 168 13.50 13.09 3.20
N ALA A 169 14.70 13.12 2.63
CA ALA A 169 15.61 14.26 2.66
C ALA A 169 15.06 15.48 1.89
N THR A 170 14.39 15.26 0.74
CA THR A 170 13.79 16.36 -0.03
C THR A 170 12.62 17.01 0.69
N ALA A 171 11.86 16.26 1.51
CA ALA A 171 10.83 16.84 2.37
C ALA A 171 11.45 17.74 3.46
N LEU A 172 12.56 17.30 4.08
CA LEU A 172 13.29 18.10 5.06
C LEU A 172 13.88 19.38 4.42
N GLU A 173 14.47 19.26 3.23
CA GLU A 173 15.00 20.40 2.45
C GLU A 173 13.90 21.38 2.04
N ALA A 174 12.68 20.89 1.80
CA ALA A 174 11.49 21.70 1.53
C ALA A 174 10.88 22.33 2.81
N GLY A 175 11.50 22.14 3.99
CA GLY A 175 11.12 22.78 5.23
C GLY A 175 10.23 21.95 6.15
N ALA A 176 9.99 20.67 5.84
CA ALA A 176 9.35 19.76 6.78
C ALA A 176 10.27 19.45 7.96
N CYS A 177 9.70 19.19 9.13
CA CYS A 177 10.45 18.91 10.35
C CYS A 177 9.61 18.10 11.34
N GLU A 178 10.24 17.61 12.40
CA GLU A 178 9.55 16.80 13.43
C GLU A 178 8.35 17.54 14.06
N THR A 179 8.42 18.86 14.27
CA THR A 179 7.28 19.65 14.77
C THR A 179 6.04 19.55 13.88
N LEU A 180 6.23 19.45 12.56
CA LEU A 180 5.15 19.20 11.61
C LEU A 180 4.67 17.75 11.70
N TYR A 181 5.60 16.80 11.75
CA TYR A 181 5.27 15.38 11.80
C TYR A 181 4.58 14.95 13.10
N ASP A 182 4.87 15.58 14.24
CA ASP A 182 4.23 15.33 15.54
C ASP A 182 2.73 15.69 15.54
N GLN A 183 2.28 16.44 14.54
CA GLN A 183 0.88 16.81 14.38
C GLN A 183 0.07 15.78 13.58
N ILE A 184 0.74 14.88 12.84
CA ILE A 184 0.09 13.97 11.88
C ILE A 184 -1.00 13.11 12.53
N ASP A 185 -0.82 12.61 13.75
CA ASP A 185 -1.82 11.71 14.36
C ASP A 185 -3.03 12.44 14.95
N ARG A 186 -2.92 13.75 15.11
CA ARG A 186 -3.96 14.64 15.66
C ARG A 186 -4.32 15.75 14.67
N TYR A 187 -4.17 15.47 13.38
CA TYR A 187 -4.21 16.49 12.33
C TYR A 187 -5.50 17.31 12.33
N GLU A 188 -6.64 16.71 12.70
CA GLU A 188 -7.92 17.43 12.77
C GLU A 188 -7.85 18.64 13.71
N THR A 189 -7.20 18.49 14.86
CA THR A 189 -7.09 19.53 15.90
C THR A 189 -5.72 20.23 15.90
N SER A 190 -4.91 20.02 14.87
CA SER A 190 -3.58 20.62 14.74
C SER A 190 -3.60 21.92 13.94
N GLU A 191 -2.44 22.58 13.87
CA GLU A 191 -2.20 23.79 13.08
C GLU A 191 -1.77 23.46 11.63
N MET A 192 -1.90 22.21 11.21
CA MET A 192 -1.61 21.81 9.82
C MET A 192 -2.54 22.54 8.85
N SER A 193 -2.07 22.80 7.63
CA SER A 193 -2.87 23.43 6.59
C SER A 193 -4.09 22.58 6.20
N ASP A 194 -5.15 23.22 5.69
CA ASP A 194 -6.33 22.50 5.19
C ASP A 194 -5.96 21.50 4.10
N ARG A 195 -4.96 21.82 3.27
CA ARG A 195 -4.42 20.91 2.25
C ARG A 195 -3.85 19.63 2.87
N HIS A 196 -3.04 19.74 3.92
CA HIS A 196 -2.51 18.55 4.61
C HIS A 196 -3.60 17.77 5.36
N LYS A 197 -4.58 18.45 5.96
CA LYS A 197 -5.70 17.78 6.63
C LYS A 197 -6.58 17.01 5.63
N ALA A 198 -6.85 17.58 4.45
CA ALA A 198 -7.58 16.90 3.38
C ALA A 198 -6.83 15.66 2.87
N ALA A 199 -5.50 15.76 2.68
CA ALA A 199 -4.66 14.60 2.36
C ALA A 199 -4.78 13.51 3.43
N LEU A 200 -4.66 13.86 4.71
CA LEU A 200 -4.70 12.89 5.81
C LEU A 200 -6.08 12.24 6.01
N ARG A 201 -7.18 12.98 5.82
CA ARG A 201 -8.53 12.39 5.78
C ARG A 201 -8.68 11.38 4.66
N TYR A 202 -8.17 11.73 3.47
CA TYR A 202 -8.22 10.83 2.33
C TYR A 202 -7.40 9.56 2.56
N VAL A 203 -6.18 9.68 3.11
CA VAL A 203 -5.33 8.55 3.50
C VAL A 203 -6.03 7.66 4.54
N ASP A 204 -6.58 8.26 5.60
CA ASP A 204 -7.30 7.52 6.64
C ASP A 204 -8.52 6.78 6.06
N ALA A 205 -9.26 7.42 5.16
CA ALA A 205 -10.38 6.77 4.49
C ALA A 205 -9.91 5.60 3.63
N MET A 206 -8.82 5.72 2.85
CA MET A 206 -8.28 4.59 2.08
C MET A 206 -7.87 3.40 2.98
N ILE A 207 -7.37 3.67 4.18
CA ILE A 207 -6.92 2.63 5.11
C ILE A 207 -8.07 2.01 5.90
N TRP A 208 -9.09 2.77 6.28
CA TRP A 208 -10.12 2.29 7.22
C TRP A 208 -11.52 2.16 6.61
N THR A 209 -11.87 3.03 5.67
CA THR A 209 -13.20 3.09 5.06
C THR A 209 -13.10 3.37 3.55
N PRO A 210 -12.42 2.50 2.77
CA PRO A 210 -12.01 2.82 1.40
C PRO A 210 -13.17 3.07 0.45
N SER A 211 -14.35 2.49 0.71
CA SER A 211 -15.58 2.76 -0.04
C SER A 211 -16.14 4.18 0.15
N GLN A 212 -15.60 4.94 1.11
CA GLN A 212 -16.01 6.29 1.48
C GLN A 212 -14.86 7.31 1.29
N ALA A 213 -13.89 7.01 0.42
CA ALA A 213 -12.78 7.92 0.15
C ALA A 213 -13.30 9.31 -0.31
N PRO A 214 -12.91 10.42 0.38
CA PRO A 214 -13.44 11.75 0.13
C PRO A 214 -12.70 12.45 -1.04
N GLY A 215 -12.78 11.88 -2.24
CA GLY A 215 -12.07 12.39 -3.41
C GLY A 215 -12.46 13.81 -3.82
N ASP A 216 -13.74 14.17 -3.69
CA ASP A 216 -14.23 15.52 -3.98
C ASP A 216 -13.64 16.58 -3.04
N GLU A 217 -13.45 16.22 -1.77
CA GLU A 217 -12.79 17.07 -0.78
C GLU A 217 -11.30 17.23 -1.10
N LEU A 218 -10.61 16.12 -1.41
CA LEU A 218 -9.21 16.15 -1.81
C LEU A 218 -8.99 17.08 -3.03
N LEU A 219 -9.86 16.97 -4.04
CA LEU A 219 -9.78 17.78 -5.27
C LEU A 219 -10.08 19.29 -5.06
N ARG A 220 -10.54 19.71 -3.88
CA ARG A 220 -10.62 21.16 -3.53
C ARG A 220 -9.25 21.75 -3.22
N HIS A 221 -8.28 20.92 -2.83
CA HIS A 221 -6.96 21.33 -2.40
C HIS A 221 -5.83 20.84 -3.31
N PHE A 222 -6.08 19.81 -4.10
CA PHE A 222 -5.11 19.18 -4.99
C PHE A 222 -5.59 19.20 -6.43
N SER A 223 -4.66 19.39 -7.36
CA SER A 223 -4.90 19.09 -8.76
C SER A 223 -5.18 17.59 -8.95
N HIS A 224 -5.79 17.25 -10.07
CA HIS A 224 -6.09 15.86 -10.39
C HIS A 224 -4.83 14.99 -10.47
N GLU A 225 -3.72 15.53 -10.99
CA GLU A 225 -2.45 14.81 -11.09
C GLU A 225 -1.83 14.55 -9.71
N GLU A 226 -1.81 15.56 -8.83
CA GLU A 226 -1.37 15.42 -7.44
C GLU A 226 -2.21 14.40 -6.67
N ALA A 227 -3.54 14.41 -6.85
CA ALA A 227 -4.45 13.51 -6.15
C ALA A 227 -4.26 12.04 -6.59
N VAL A 228 -4.01 11.80 -7.87
CA VAL A 228 -3.68 10.46 -8.38
C VAL A 228 -2.32 10.00 -7.84
N GLU A 229 -1.30 10.85 -7.88
CA GLU A 229 0.01 10.55 -7.31
C GLU A 229 -0.08 10.21 -5.83
N LEU A 230 -0.81 11.02 -5.04
CA LEU A 230 -1.07 10.78 -3.63
C LEU A 230 -1.70 9.41 -3.40
N THR A 231 -2.71 9.04 -4.20
CA THR A 231 -3.40 7.75 -4.09
C THR A 231 -2.46 6.58 -4.36
N LEU A 232 -1.57 6.71 -5.35
CA LEU A 232 -0.56 5.69 -5.67
C LEU A 232 0.55 5.63 -4.62
N ASP A 233 0.96 6.77 -4.07
CA ASP A 233 1.94 6.86 -2.98
C ASP A 233 1.44 6.15 -1.73
N VAL A 234 0.15 6.26 -1.41
CA VAL A 234 -0.48 5.51 -0.29
C VAL A 234 -0.23 4.00 -0.45
N MET A 235 -0.41 3.44 -1.65
CA MET A 235 -0.12 2.03 -1.92
C MET A 235 1.37 1.71 -1.93
N ARG A 236 2.19 2.53 -2.58
CA ARG A 236 3.65 2.36 -2.59
C ARG A 236 4.17 2.24 -1.17
N ASN A 237 3.74 3.14 -0.29
CA ASN A 237 4.15 3.16 1.11
C ASN A 237 3.57 1.98 1.91
N ALA A 238 2.32 1.58 1.62
CA ALA A 238 1.65 0.45 2.26
C ALA A 238 2.24 -0.92 1.87
N SER A 239 3.06 -1.04 0.83
CA SER A 239 3.81 -2.27 0.53
C SER A 239 4.64 -2.77 1.73
N ASN A 240 5.07 -1.85 2.61
CA ASN A 240 5.74 -2.19 3.86
C ASN A 240 4.88 -2.99 4.84
N LYS A 241 3.55 -3.04 4.65
CA LYS A 241 2.67 -3.96 5.39
C LYS A 241 3.14 -5.42 5.25
N VAL A 242 3.74 -5.80 4.12
CA VAL A 242 4.32 -7.14 3.93
C VAL A 242 5.43 -7.40 4.98
N ALA A 243 6.36 -6.45 5.14
CA ALA A 243 7.43 -6.57 6.13
C ALA A 243 6.89 -6.60 7.57
N VAL A 244 5.87 -5.79 7.88
CA VAL A 244 5.22 -5.76 9.20
C VAL A 244 4.50 -7.08 9.50
N ALA A 245 3.75 -7.60 8.52
CA ALA A 245 3.01 -8.86 8.65
C ALA A 245 3.96 -10.00 8.97
N LEU A 246 5.11 -10.05 8.31
CA LEU A 246 6.14 -11.06 8.51
C LEU A 246 7.08 -10.75 9.70
N GLY A 247 6.96 -9.58 10.33
CA GLY A 247 7.78 -9.19 11.49
C GLY A 247 9.24 -8.85 11.15
N VAL A 248 9.55 -8.59 9.88
CA VAL A 248 10.89 -8.30 9.35
C VAL A 248 11.12 -6.81 9.09
N ASP A 249 10.29 -5.94 9.68
CA ASP A 249 10.33 -4.49 9.55
C ASP A 249 11.33 -3.80 10.51
N ALA A 250 12.47 -4.43 10.82
CA ALA A 250 13.43 -3.87 11.78
C ALA A 250 13.82 -2.42 11.43
N PRO A 251 13.90 -1.50 12.42
CA PRO A 251 14.29 -0.12 12.15
C PRO A 251 15.75 -0.07 11.69
N ARG A 252 16.09 0.92 10.86
CA ARG A 252 17.48 1.09 10.39
C ARG A 252 18.38 1.69 11.47
N VAL A 253 17.81 2.49 12.36
CA VAL A 253 18.48 3.11 13.51
C VAL A 253 17.73 2.81 14.80
N SER A 254 18.47 2.67 15.92
CA SER A 254 17.90 2.40 17.24
C SER A 254 17.29 3.63 17.91
N GLU A 255 17.79 4.82 17.58
CA GLU A 255 17.32 6.11 18.08
C GLU A 255 17.32 7.15 16.95
N GLY A 256 16.38 8.11 17.02
CA GLY A 256 16.26 9.17 16.02
C GLY A 256 15.77 8.67 14.66
N THR A 257 16.29 9.26 13.59
CA THR A 257 15.93 8.92 12.21
C THR A 257 17.16 8.97 11.31
N GLU A 258 17.19 8.10 10.31
CA GLU A 258 18.14 8.15 9.19
C GLU A 258 17.47 8.80 7.99
N GLN A 259 18.24 9.52 7.17
CA GLN A 259 17.71 10.15 5.98
C GLN A 259 17.80 9.20 4.78
N TYR A 260 16.82 9.30 3.89
CA TYR A 260 16.89 8.68 2.58
C TYR A 260 16.35 9.64 1.53
N ARG A 261 16.69 9.39 0.27
CA ARG A 261 16.15 10.10 -0.88
C ARG A 261 15.73 9.12 -1.95
N LEU A 262 14.73 9.45 -2.75
CA LEU A 262 14.43 8.68 -3.97
C LEU A 262 15.40 9.03 -5.10
N GLY A 263 16.10 8.01 -5.61
CA GLY A 263 16.94 8.10 -6.79
C GLY A 263 16.16 8.45 -8.06
N ALA A 264 16.89 8.70 -9.15
CA ALA A 264 16.28 8.97 -10.45
C ALA A 264 15.48 7.76 -10.99
N ASP A 265 15.82 6.56 -10.53
CA ASP A 265 15.09 5.32 -10.78
C ASP A 265 13.87 5.12 -9.87
N GLY A 266 13.68 5.96 -8.84
CA GLY A 266 12.60 5.86 -7.86
C GLY A 266 12.92 4.96 -6.67
N GLN A 267 14.12 4.38 -6.61
CA GLN A 267 14.56 3.54 -5.50
C GLN A 267 15.12 4.38 -4.33
N PRO A 268 14.99 3.94 -3.06
CA PRO A 268 15.53 4.66 -1.93
C PRO A 268 17.06 4.55 -1.88
N ILE A 269 17.72 5.70 -1.70
CA ILE A 269 19.15 5.85 -1.45
C ILE A 269 19.29 6.38 -0.02
N TYR A 270 19.87 5.57 0.86
CA TYR A 270 20.08 5.89 2.27
C TYR A 270 21.38 6.69 2.46
N THR A 271 21.34 7.72 3.32
CA THR A 271 22.44 8.67 3.53
C THR A 271 22.59 9.06 4.99
#